data_AF-A0A949DXY2-F1
#
_entry.id   AF-A0A949DXY2-F1
#
_cell.length_a   1.000
_cell.length_b   1.000
_cell.length_c   1.000
_cell.angle_alpha   90.00
_cell.angle_beta   90.00
_cell.angle_gamma   90.00
#
_symmetry.space_group_name_H-M   'P 1'
#
loop_
_entity.id
_entity.type
_entity.pdbx_description
1 polymer ?
#
loop_
_entity_poly.entity_id
_entity_poly.type
_entity_poly.pdbx_seq_one_letter_code
_entity_poly.pdbx_strand_id
1 'polypeptide(L)'
;MKSSVEIITSRDVDKGKIYTCKCANAKIEVLFLNHSIERAKKWRLSIQQIAECLLLPDEVVIGHFDRYIAHKVVGKHIIRAVYEYVETLPTLVTVYFPHAGRYFQGGLTYEDKILD
;
A
#
# COMPACT_ATOMS: atom_id res chain seq x y z
N MET A 1 14.60 -15.94 3.79
CA MET A 1 13.12 -16.03 3.81
C MET A 1 12.57 -14.79 3.13
N LYS A 2 11.69 -14.90 2.14
CA LYS A 2 10.94 -13.73 1.67
C LYS A 2 9.96 -13.35 2.77
N SER A 3 10.05 -12.12 3.28
CA SER A 3 9.03 -11.60 4.20
C SER A 3 7.69 -11.60 3.47
N SER A 4 6.67 -12.19 4.08
CA SER A 4 5.30 -12.19 3.60
C SER A 4 4.44 -11.36 4.53
N VAL A 5 3.51 -10.60 3.97
CA VAL A 5 2.43 -9.96 4.73
C VAL A 5 1.33 -11.00 4.95
N GLU A 6 0.55 -10.88 6.01
CA GLU A 6 -0.65 -11.68 6.25
C GLU A 6 -1.77 -10.78 6.77
N ILE A 7 -2.96 -10.88 6.19
CA ILE A 7 -4.15 -10.21 6.72
C ILE A 7 -4.74 -11.07 7.84
N ILE A 8 -4.69 -10.56 9.07
CA ILE A 8 -5.13 -11.30 10.27
C ILE A 8 -6.63 -11.10 10.50
N THR A 9 -7.07 -9.85 10.47
CA THR A 9 -8.47 -9.47 10.68
C THR A 9 -8.82 -8.24 9.86
N SER A 10 -10.11 -7.97 9.75
CA SER A 10 -10.60 -6.72 9.18
C SER A 10 -11.85 -6.23 9.92
N ARG A 11 -12.04 -4.92 10.00
CA ARG A 11 -13.26 -4.30 10.52
C ARG A 11 -13.73 -3.18 9.61
N ASP A 12 -15.04 -3.11 9.38
CA ASP A 12 -15.67 -2.02 8.65
C ASP A 12 -15.73 -0.75 9.52
N VAL A 13 -15.52 0.40 8.89
CA VAL A 13 -15.64 1.74 9.48
C VAL A 13 -16.32 2.66 8.47
N ASP A 14 -16.84 3.81 8.89
CA ASP A 14 -17.65 4.69 8.01
C ASP A 14 -16.97 5.02 6.68
N LYS A 15 -15.65 5.26 6.71
CA LYS A 15 -14.88 5.68 5.54
C LYS A 15 -14.27 4.53 4.73
N GLY A 16 -14.37 3.28 5.20
CA GLY A 16 -13.64 2.17 4.59
C GLY A 16 -13.55 0.92 5.45
N LYS A 17 -12.43 0.20 5.33
CA LYS A 17 -12.15 -1.01 6.12
C LYS A 17 -10.74 -0.93 6.66
N ILE A 18 -10.58 -1.18 7.96
CA ILE A 18 -9.27 -1.32 8.58
C ILE A 18 -8.87 -2.78 8.51
N TYR A 19 -7.67 -3.03 7.99
CA TYR A 19 -7.06 -4.34 7.96
C TYR A 19 -5.91 -4.38 8.96
N THR A 20 -5.88 -5.42 9.79
CA THR A 20 -4.74 -5.71 10.64
C THR A 20 -3.80 -6.64 9.88
N CYS A 21 -2.66 -6.11 9.48
CA CYS A 21 -1.62 -6.80 8.73
C CYS A 21 -0.52 -7.27 9.68
N LYS A 22 -0.07 -8.50 9.53
CA LYS A 22 1.15 -9.01 10.17
C LYS A 22 2.26 -9.06 9.12
N CYS A 23 3.42 -8.50 9.43
CA CYS A 23 4.61 -8.59 8.61
C CYS A 23 5.80 -8.86 9.52
N ALA A 24 6.47 -10.01 9.35
CA ALA A 24 7.49 -10.50 10.27
C ALA A 24 7.01 -10.46 11.74
N ASN A 25 7.68 -9.67 12.59
CA ASN A 25 7.35 -9.51 14.02
C ASN A 25 6.45 -8.31 14.32
N ALA A 26 6.06 -7.53 13.29
CA ALA A 26 5.20 -6.37 13.43
C ALA A 26 3.74 -6.71 13.12
N LYS A 27 2.84 -6.07 13.86
CA LYS A 27 1.42 -5.97 13.52
C LYS A 27 1.09 -4.50 13.31
N ILE A 28 0.48 -4.18 12.19
CA ILE A 28 0.11 -2.82 11.84
C ILE A 28 -1.31 -2.80 11.30
N GLU A 29 -2.03 -1.74 11.62
CA GLU A 29 -3.34 -1.48 11.07
C GLU A 29 -3.21 -0.52 9.90
N VAL A 30 -3.95 -0.77 8.83
CA VAL A 30 -4.01 0.10 7.66
C VAL A 30 -5.48 0.32 7.31
N LEU A 31 -5.89 1.58 7.20
CA LEU A 31 -7.21 1.94 6.71
C LEU A 31 -7.22 1.95 5.19
N PHE A 32 -8.10 1.17 4.59
CA PHE A 32 -8.39 1.23 3.16
C PHE A 32 -9.68 2.02 2.98
N LEU A 33 -9.60 3.22 2.38
CA LEU A 33 -10.79 3.99 2.08
C LEU A 33 -11.70 3.25 1.07
N ASN A 34 -13.01 3.48 1.15
CA ASN A 34 -13.98 2.90 0.21
C ASN A 34 -13.56 3.11 -1.25
N HIS A 35 -13.06 4.30 -1.58
CA HIS A 35 -12.54 4.58 -2.92
C HIS A 35 -11.39 3.66 -3.33
N SER A 36 -10.42 3.42 -2.44
CA SER A 36 -9.26 2.60 -2.74
C SER A 36 -9.64 1.12 -2.90
N ILE A 37 -10.63 0.64 -2.15
CA ILE A 37 -11.20 -0.71 -2.29
C ILE A 37 -11.87 -0.88 -3.66
N GLU A 38 -12.67 0.09 -4.12
CA GLU A 38 -13.28 0.04 -5.45
C GLU A 38 -12.22 0.10 -6.57
N ARG A 39 -11.15 0.87 -6.38
CA ARG A 39 -10.01 0.87 -7.31
C ARG A 39 -9.28 -0.46 -7.34
N ALA A 40 -9.08 -1.10 -6.18
CA ALA A 40 -8.47 -2.43 -6.09
C ALA A 40 -9.27 -3.46 -6.90
N LYS A 41 -10.61 -3.46 -6.74
CA LYS A 41 -11.51 -4.31 -7.53
C LYS A 41 -11.38 -4.04 -9.04
N LYS A 42 -11.37 -2.77 -9.45
CA LYS A 42 -11.21 -2.38 -10.87
C LYS A 42 -9.91 -2.95 -11.48
N TRP A 43 -8.82 -2.92 -10.72
CA TRP A 43 -7.52 -3.43 -11.17
C TRP A 43 -7.32 -4.93 -10.90
N ARG A 44 -8.31 -5.62 -10.32
CA ARG A 44 -8.25 -7.03 -9.89
C ARG A 44 -7.07 -7.30 -8.95
N LEU A 45 -6.75 -6.34 -8.09
CA LEU A 45 -5.72 -6.46 -7.06
C LEU A 45 -6.36 -7.00 -5.78
N SER A 46 -5.72 -8.00 -5.19
CA SER A 46 -6.12 -8.47 -3.86
C SER A 46 -5.66 -7.49 -2.78
N ILE A 47 -6.37 -7.46 -1.65
CA ILE A 47 -5.96 -6.67 -0.48
C ILE A 47 -4.57 -7.08 -0.01
N GLN A 48 -4.27 -8.38 -0.08
CA GLN A 48 -2.95 -8.95 0.21
C GLN A 48 -1.84 -8.31 -0.64
N GLN A 49 -2.02 -8.21 -1.97
CA GLN A 49 -1.03 -7.58 -2.85
C GLN A 49 -0.81 -6.09 -2.54
N ILE A 50 -1.88 -5.38 -2.16
CA ILE A 50 -1.79 -3.96 -1.81
C ILE A 50 -1.12 -3.79 -0.44
N ALA A 51 -1.43 -4.64 0.53
CA ALA A 51 -0.76 -4.64 1.82
C ALA A 51 0.74 -4.96 1.68
N GLU A 52 1.11 -5.91 0.82
CA GLU A 52 2.51 -6.16 0.45
C GLU A 52 3.16 -4.94 -0.21
N CYS A 53 2.44 -4.24 -1.07
CA CYS A 53 2.93 -3.01 -1.68
C CYS A 53 3.21 -1.92 -0.63
N LEU A 54 2.32 -1.75 0.36
CA LEU A 54 2.46 -0.73 1.40
C LEU A 54 3.55 -1.07 2.41
N LEU A 55 3.64 -2.33 2.85
CA LEU A 55 4.51 -2.75 3.95
C LEU A 55 5.87 -3.28 3.51
N LEU A 56 5.96 -3.77 2.28
CA LEU A 56 7.20 -4.26 1.67
C LEU A 56 7.40 -3.64 0.26
N PRO A 57 7.40 -2.29 0.14
CA PRO A 57 7.57 -1.64 -1.15
C PRO A 57 8.95 -1.89 -1.76
N ASP A 58 9.02 -1.84 -3.08
CA ASP A 58 10.30 -1.83 -3.80
C ASP A 58 10.89 -0.39 -3.86
N GLU A 59 10.03 0.62 -3.77
CA GLU A 59 10.36 2.02 -3.47
C GLU A 59 9.16 2.76 -2.88
N VAL A 60 9.43 3.84 -2.16
CA VAL A 60 8.43 4.81 -1.71
C VAL A 60 8.92 6.21 -2.09
N VAL A 61 8.06 6.96 -2.79
CA VAL A 61 8.36 8.32 -3.23
C VAL A 61 7.35 9.32 -2.66
N ILE A 62 7.77 10.59 -2.55
CA ILE A 62 6.89 11.70 -2.15
C ILE A 62 5.85 11.97 -3.24
N GLY A 63 4.58 12.06 -2.84
CA GLY A 63 3.48 12.56 -3.63
C GLY A 63 3.14 14.02 -3.29
N HIS A 64 2.03 14.51 -3.86
CA HIS A 64 1.53 15.84 -3.52
C HIS A 64 0.68 15.82 -2.24
N PHE A 65 0.67 16.94 -1.51
CA PHE A 65 -0.16 17.15 -0.31
C PHE A 65 0.14 16.17 0.84
N ASP A 66 1.41 16.05 1.22
CA ASP A 66 1.87 15.20 2.33
C ASP A 66 1.51 13.71 2.19
N ARG A 67 1.48 13.24 0.94
CA ARG A 67 1.20 11.86 0.59
C ARG A 67 2.48 11.12 0.24
N TYR A 68 2.48 9.83 0.53
CA TYR A 68 3.50 8.91 0.09
C TYR A 68 2.93 7.97 -0.97
N ILE A 69 3.81 7.47 -1.81
CA ILE A 69 3.45 6.58 -2.91
C ILE A 69 4.36 5.37 -2.85
N ALA A 70 3.81 4.27 -2.36
CA ALA A 70 4.48 2.98 -2.39
C ALA A 70 4.35 2.33 -3.77
N HIS A 71 5.46 1.85 -4.31
CA HIS A 71 5.51 1.08 -5.55
C HIS A 71 5.96 -0.36 -5.27
N LYS A 72 5.26 -1.31 -5.89
CA LYS A 72 5.62 -2.73 -5.93
C LYS A 72 5.61 -3.23 -7.36
N VAL A 73 6.72 -3.74 -7.84
CA VAL A 73 6.88 -4.24 -9.21
C VAL A 73 6.17 -5.60 -9.34
N VAL A 74 5.29 -5.68 -10.34
CA VAL A 74 4.56 -6.89 -10.71
C VAL A 74 4.72 -7.09 -12.22
N GLY A 75 5.73 -7.85 -12.61
CA GLY A 75 6.10 -8.04 -14.01
C GLY A 75 6.48 -6.71 -14.66
N LYS A 76 5.75 -6.29 -15.70
CA LYS A 76 5.97 -5.01 -16.40
C LYS A 76 5.18 -3.82 -15.80
N HIS A 77 4.38 -4.07 -14.78
CA HIS A 77 3.55 -3.07 -14.12
C HIS A 77 4.05 -2.83 -12.70
N ILE A 78 3.54 -1.77 -12.08
CA ILE A 78 3.66 -1.56 -10.64
C ILE A 78 2.28 -1.47 -10.02
N ILE A 79 2.13 -2.00 -8.81
CA ILE A 79 1.10 -1.53 -7.89
C ILE A 79 1.59 -0.18 -7.37
N ARG A 80 0.77 0.85 -7.56
CA ARG A 80 1.04 2.21 -7.08
C ARG A 80 0.01 2.57 -6.04
N ALA A 81 0.37 2.40 -4.77
CA ALA A 81 -0.47 2.64 -3.62
C ALA A 81 -0.17 4.02 -3.05
N VAL A 82 -1.14 4.93 -3.13
CA VAL A 82 -1.03 6.28 -2.57
C VAL A 82 -1.66 6.28 -1.20
N TYR A 83 -0.88 6.69 -0.19
CA TYR A 83 -1.33 6.72 1.19
C TYR A 83 -0.89 8.00 1.90
N GLU A 84 -1.58 8.28 2.99
CA GLU A 84 -1.27 9.37 3.92
C GLU A 84 -1.45 8.85 5.35
N TYR A 85 -1.02 9.63 6.33
CA TYR A 85 -1.26 9.33 7.73
C TYR A 85 -2.42 10.18 8.24
N VAL A 86 -3.46 9.52 8.76
CA VAL A 86 -4.48 10.18 9.57
C VAL A 86 -4.07 9.97 11.02
N GLU A 87 -3.57 11.04 11.66
CA GLU A 87 -2.83 10.96 12.92
C GLU A 87 -1.61 10.02 12.77
N THR A 88 -1.71 8.79 13.27
CA THR A 88 -0.65 7.77 13.18
C THR A 88 -1.06 6.57 12.32
N LEU A 89 -2.29 6.55 11.79
CA LEU A 89 -2.83 5.43 11.05
C LEU A 89 -2.52 5.55 9.54
N PRO A 90 -1.73 4.65 8.95
CA PRO A 90 -1.56 4.59 7.51
C PRO A 90 -2.92 4.40 6.82
N THR A 91 -3.25 5.31 5.92
CA THR A 91 -4.54 5.36 5.24
C THR A 91 -4.34 5.33 3.73
N LEU A 92 -4.72 4.22 3.11
CA LEU A 92 -4.66 4.05 1.65
C LEU A 92 -5.77 4.88 0.98
N VAL A 93 -5.33 5.94 0.31
CA VAL A 93 -6.17 6.88 -0.43
C VAL A 93 -6.66 6.29 -1.75
N THR A 94 -5.75 5.70 -2.54
CA THR A 94 -6.08 5.11 -3.84
C THR A 94 -4.99 4.15 -4.32
N VAL A 95 -5.33 3.30 -5.30
CA VAL A 95 -4.39 2.38 -5.93
C VAL A 95 -4.52 2.42 -7.46
N TYR A 96 -3.38 2.32 -8.14
CA TYR A 96 -3.28 2.19 -9.59
C TYR A 96 -2.41 1.01 -9.97
N PHE A 97 -2.59 0.51 -11.20
CA PHE A 97 -1.74 -0.55 -11.76
C PHE A 97 -1.12 -0.14 -13.11
N PRO A 98 -0.29 0.91 -13.16
CA PRO A 98 0.32 1.38 -14.41
C PRO A 98 1.55 0.57 -14.82
N HIS A 99 1.98 0.75 -16.07
CA HIS A 99 3.26 0.21 -16.56
C HIS A 99 4.43 0.82 -15.78
N ALA A 100 5.42 0.00 -15.43
CA ALA A 100 6.55 0.39 -14.56
C ALA A 100 7.35 1.56 -15.14
N GLY A 101 7.64 1.52 -16.45
CA GLY A 101 8.43 2.56 -17.13
C GLY A 101 7.83 3.98 -17.14
N ARG A 102 6.64 4.20 -16.58
CA ARG A 102 6.07 5.54 -16.40
C ARG A 102 6.40 6.19 -15.06
N TYR A 103 6.58 5.39 -14.01
CA TYR A 103 6.56 5.89 -12.64
C TYR A 103 7.62 5.28 -11.72
N PHE A 104 8.11 4.08 -12.03
CA PHE A 104 9.10 3.41 -11.21
C PHE A 104 10.48 4.05 -11.42
N GLN A 105 11.15 4.45 -10.33
CA GLN A 105 12.42 5.18 -10.38
C GLN A 105 13.66 4.28 -10.32
N GLY A 106 13.47 2.96 -10.21
CA GLY A 106 14.55 1.97 -10.18
C GLY A 106 14.70 1.26 -8.84
N GLY A 107 13.88 1.58 -7.85
CA GLY A 107 13.90 0.95 -6.53
C GLY A 107 14.82 1.67 -5.53
N LEU A 108 14.83 1.16 -4.29
CA LEU A 108 15.76 1.53 -3.21
C LEU A 108 15.64 2.98 -2.65
N THR A 109 14.74 3.78 -3.20
CA THR A 109 14.35 5.06 -2.62
C THR A 109 13.19 4.84 -1.67
N TYR A 110 13.29 5.35 -0.45
CA TYR A 110 12.29 5.14 0.59
C TYR A 110 12.08 6.43 1.37
N GLU A 111 11.21 7.29 0.85
CA GLU A 111 10.81 8.54 1.50
C GLU A 111 9.97 8.30 2.76
N ASP A 112 9.27 7.16 2.80
CA ASP A 112 8.59 6.67 3.98
C ASP A 112 8.63 5.14 3.99
N LYS A 113 8.66 4.57 5.19
CA LYS A 113 8.54 3.14 5.41
C LYS A 113 7.67 2.92 6.63
N ILE A 114 6.46 2.44 6.38
CA ILE A 114 5.46 2.18 7.42
C ILE A 114 5.97 1.30 8.58
N LEU A 115 7.01 0.47 8.37
CA LEU A 115 7.55 -0.47 9.37
C LEU A 115 8.93 -0.10 9.95
N ASP A 116 9.62 0.93 9.44
CA ASP A 116 10.95 1.35 9.94
C ASP A 116 10.83 2.57 10.88
#